data_AF-A0A378NUW3-F1
#
_entry.id   AF-A0A378NUW3-F1
#
_cell.length_a   1.000
_cell.length_b   1.000
_cell.length_c   1.000
_cell.angle_alpha   90.00
_cell.angle_beta   90.00
_cell.angle_gamma   90.00
#
_symmetry.space_group_name_H-M   'P 1'
#
loop_
_entity.id
_entity.type
_entity.pdbx_description
1 polymer ?
#
loop_
_entity_poly.entity_id
_entity_poly.type
_entity_poly.pdbx_seq_one_letter_code
_entity_poly.pdbx_strand_id
1 'polypeptide(L)'
;MCKLSFKNNIYFVAKRSEKNRNKLDYYLVIPGRGHEYAFTRDFKSGCYQAYKKPVLLNKVLHERKPNTALMNLKKYVNYIMPYLVEYLNLEKLVSNWKSKSRYAYVA
;
A
#
# COMPACT_ATOMS: atom_id res chain seq x y z
N MET A 1 -14.66 -3.13 -7.35
CA MET A 1 -13.58 -2.11 -7.25
C MET A 1 -12.66 -2.24 -8.45
N CYS A 2 -12.35 -1.15 -9.16
CA CYS A 2 -11.32 -1.19 -10.21
C CYS A 2 -9.97 -1.53 -9.57
N LYS A 3 -9.27 -2.53 -10.11
CA LYS A 3 -7.92 -2.89 -9.65
C LYS A 3 -6.96 -1.79 -10.08
N LEU A 4 -6.39 -1.04 -9.14
CA LEU A 4 -5.37 -0.04 -9.46
C LEU A 4 -4.10 -0.72 -9.94
N SER A 5 -3.47 -0.13 -10.95
CA SER A 5 -2.15 -0.55 -11.45
C SER A 5 -1.23 0.66 -11.53
N PHE A 6 -0.02 0.51 -11.01
CA PHE A 6 0.98 1.58 -10.92
C PHE A 6 2.10 1.36 -11.93
N LYS A 7 2.88 2.41 -12.22
CA LYS A 7 4.16 2.28 -12.93
C LYS A 7 5.09 1.31 -12.18
N ASN A 8 5.87 0.51 -12.93
CA ASN A 8 6.70 -0.59 -12.42
C ASN A 8 7.98 -0.14 -11.69
N ASN A 9 7.85 0.83 -10.79
CA ASN A 9 8.96 1.38 -10.02
C ASN A 9 8.54 1.86 -8.62
N ILE A 10 7.28 1.62 -8.22
CA ILE A 10 6.82 1.88 -6.86
C ILE A 10 6.92 0.59 -6.05
N TYR A 11 7.51 0.69 -4.87
CA TYR A 11 7.67 -0.43 -3.95
C TYR A 11 6.87 -0.22 -2.68
N PHE A 12 6.60 -1.32 -1.99
CA PHE A 12 5.90 -1.41 -0.73
C PHE A 12 6.84 -2.06 0.28
N VAL A 13 7.00 -1.44 1.44
CA VAL A 13 7.90 -1.92 2.50
C VAL A 13 7.24 -1.79 3.87
N ALA A 14 7.50 -2.74 4.74
CA ALA A 14 7.06 -2.77 6.13
C ALA A 14 8.26 -2.59 7.06
N LYS A 15 8.12 -1.72 8.05
CA LYS A 15 9.08 -1.55 9.14
C LYS A 15 8.37 -1.82 10.46
N ARG A 16 9.10 -2.30 11.47
CA ARG A 16 8.57 -2.32 12.84
C ARG A 16 8.38 -0.87 13.28
N SER A 17 7.23 -0.57 13.87
CA SER A 17 6.98 0.79 14.32
C SER A 17 7.90 1.15 15.47
N GLU A 18 8.54 2.31 15.36
CA GLU A 18 9.39 2.86 16.42
C GLU A 18 8.56 3.26 17.65
N LYS A 19 7.32 3.70 17.41
CA LYS A 19 6.38 4.12 18.47
C LYS A 19 5.75 2.94 19.21
N ASN A 20 5.56 1.81 18.53
CA ASN A 20 4.95 0.62 19.14
C ASN A 20 5.47 -0.67 18.50
N ARG A 21 6.25 -1.45 19.26
CA ARG A 21 6.86 -2.71 18.78
C ARG A 21 5.83 -3.77 18.36
N ASN A 22 4.57 -3.64 18.78
CA ASN A 22 3.47 -4.53 18.38
C ASN A 22 2.77 -4.06 17.08
N LYS A 23 3.32 -3.08 16.38
CA LYS A 23 2.79 -2.53 15.13
C LYS A 23 3.82 -2.62 13.99
N LEU A 24 3.29 -2.63 12.76
CA LEU A 24 4.05 -2.49 11.53
C LEU A 24 3.62 -1.21 10.81
N ASP A 25 4.60 -0.38 10.49
CA ASP A 25 4.45 0.82 9.68
C ASP A 25 4.77 0.46 8.23
N TYR A 26 3.86 0.77 7.33
CA TYR A 26 3.97 0.49 5.91
C TYR A 26 4.24 1.77 5.14
N TYR A 27 5.14 1.68 4.16
CA TYR A 27 5.59 2.79 3.35
C TYR A 27 5.52 2.43 1.86
N LEU A 28 5.27 3.44 1.04
CA LEU A 28 5.55 3.40 -0.39
C LEU A 28 6.94 3.94 -0.64
N VAL A 29 7.73 3.26 -1.44
CA VAL A 29 9.01 3.77 -1.93
C VAL A 29 8.79 4.23 -3.37
N ILE A 30 8.86 5.54 -3.57
CA ILE A 30 8.56 6.20 -4.84
C ILE A 30 9.84 6.85 -5.38
N PRO A 31 10.23 6.60 -6.65
CA PRO A 31 11.41 7.21 -7.25
C PRO A 31 11.33 8.75 -7.21
N GLY A 32 12.41 9.38 -6.76
CA GLY A 32 12.49 10.84 -6.61
C GLY A 32 11.83 11.40 -5.33
N ARG A 33 11.01 10.62 -4.61
CA ARG A 33 10.38 11.05 -3.35
C ARG A 33 10.88 10.28 -2.13
N GLY A 34 11.40 9.08 -2.31
CA GLY A 34 11.89 8.25 -1.22
C GLY A 34 10.77 7.48 -0.52
N HIS A 35 10.78 7.44 0.82
CA HIS A 35 9.82 6.69 1.62
C HIS A 35 8.64 7.57 2.03
N GLU A 36 7.47 7.31 1.47
CA GLU A 36 6.21 7.95 1.85
C GLU A 36 5.44 7.03 2.81
N TYR A 37 5.01 7.56 3.94
CA TYR A 37 4.22 6.79 4.90
C TYR A 37 2.84 6.47 4.32
N ALA A 38 2.41 5.21 4.46
CA ALA A 38 1.10 4.76 3.99
C ALA A 38 0.15 4.56 5.17
N PHE A 39 0.44 3.63 6.09
CA PHE A 39 -0.42 3.31 7.22
C PHE A 39 0.28 2.40 8.24
N THR A 40 -0.32 2.25 9.42
CA THR A 40 0.12 1.32 10.47
C THR A 40 -0.92 0.21 10.70
N ARG A 41 -0.46 -1.03 10.96
CA ARG A 41 -1.33 -2.16 11.36
C ARG A 41 -0.69 -2.96 12.49
N ASP A 42 -1.47 -3.85 13.11
CA ASP A 42 -0.93 -4.80 14.09
C ASP A 42 0.16 -5.67 13.49
N PHE A 43 1.17 -5.94 14.32
CA PHE A 43 2.28 -6.80 13.94
C PHE A 43 1.76 -8.21 13.65
N LYS A 44 2.06 -8.69 12.45
CA LYS A 44 1.90 -10.08 12.05
C LYS A 44 3.21 -10.54 11.42
N SER A 45 3.79 -11.59 11.98
CA SER A 45 5.11 -12.11 11.56
C SER A 45 5.15 -12.39 10.05
N GLY A 46 4.10 -13.00 9.49
CA GLY A 46 3.99 -13.26 8.06
C GLY A 46 4.05 -11.99 7.20
N CYS A 47 3.36 -10.92 7.61
CA CYS A 47 3.39 -9.64 6.90
C CYS A 47 4.77 -8.98 7.00
N TYR A 48 5.40 -9.01 8.18
CA TYR A 48 6.75 -8.47 8.34
C TYR A 48 7.76 -9.23 7.48
N GLN A 49 7.79 -10.56 7.54
CA GLN A 49 8.75 -11.35 6.75
C GLN A 49 8.55 -11.17 5.25
N ALA A 50 7.30 -11.05 4.79
CA ALA A 50 6.98 -10.85 3.38
C ALA A 50 7.37 -9.46 2.85
N TYR A 51 7.31 -8.43 3.69
CA TYR A 51 7.43 -7.03 3.25
C TYR A 51 8.53 -6.22 3.97
N LYS A 52 9.37 -6.83 4.80
CA LYS A 52 10.55 -6.17 5.41
C LYS A 52 11.58 -5.69 4.39
N LYS A 53 11.55 -6.26 3.18
CA LYS A 53 12.31 -5.81 2.01
C LYS A 53 11.35 -5.14 1.03
N PRO A 54 11.79 -4.14 0.23
CA PRO A 54 10.96 -3.54 -0.80
C PRO A 54 10.42 -4.58 -1.78
N VAL A 55 9.10 -4.56 -1.99
CA VAL A 55 8.41 -5.41 -2.97
C VAL A 55 7.62 -4.53 -3.92
N LEU A 56 7.61 -4.83 -5.22
CA LEU A 56 6.82 -4.07 -6.19
C LEU A 56 5.35 -3.95 -5.75
N LEU A 57 4.81 -2.73 -5.76
CA LEU A 57 3.45 -2.44 -5.29
C LEU A 57 2.40 -3.24 -6.07
N ASN A 58 2.56 -3.34 -7.39
CA ASN A 58 1.68 -4.15 -8.24
C ASN A 58 1.65 -5.63 -7.82
N LYS A 59 2.78 -6.17 -7.35
CA LYS A 59 2.82 -7.54 -6.82
C LYS A 59 1.97 -7.64 -5.56
N VAL A 60 2.06 -6.69 -4.63
CA VAL A 60 1.22 -6.66 -3.41
C VAL A 60 -0.27 -6.55 -3.74
N LEU A 61 -0.64 -5.72 -4.72
CA LEU A 61 -2.02 -5.47 -5.10
C LEU A 61 -2.68 -6.65 -5.82
N HIS A 62 -1.91 -7.46 -6.55
CA HIS A 62 -2.46 -8.46 -7.46
C HIS A 62 -2.16 -9.92 -7.07
N GLU A 63 -1.01 -10.20 -6.45
CA GLU A 63 -0.58 -11.57 -6.12
C GLU A 63 -1.55 -12.25 -5.16
N ARG A 64 -1.83 -13.55 -5.41
CA ARG A 64 -2.56 -14.39 -4.47
C ARG A 64 -1.54 -15.17 -3.65
N LYS A 65 -1.70 -15.14 -2.32
CA LYS A 65 -0.89 -15.93 -1.39
C LYS A 65 -1.81 -16.78 -0.52
N PRO A 66 -1.43 -18.02 -0.18
CA PRO A 66 -2.24 -18.91 0.65
C PRO A 66 -2.31 -18.47 2.13
N ASN A 67 -1.57 -17.43 2.53
CA ASN A 67 -1.52 -16.95 3.89
C ASN A 67 -2.62 -15.92 4.19
N THR A 68 -3.52 -16.22 5.13
CA THR A 68 -4.66 -15.38 5.53
C THR A 68 -4.25 -13.98 5.99
N ALA A 69 -3.14 -13.84 6.74
CA ALA A 69 -2.67 -12.52 7.19
C ALA A 69 -2.25 -11.64 6.00
N LEU A 70 -1.56 -12.23 5.01
CA LEU A 70 -1.17 -11.53 3.78
C LEU A 70 -2.39 -11.20 2.91
N MET A 71 -3.38 -12.08 2.85
CA MET A 71 -4.65 -11.81 2.15
C MET A 71 -5.42 -10.66 2.79
N ASN A 72 -5.51 -10.63 4.13
CA ASN A 72 -6.17 -9.54 4.85
C ASN A 72 -5.44 -8.21 4.66
N LEU A 73 -4.10 -8.22 4.70
CA LEU A 73 -3.31 -7.04 4.38
C LEU A 73 -3.54 -6.58 2.94
N LYS A 74 -3.52 -7.48 1.96
CA LYS A 74 -3.80 -7.15 0.55
C LYS A 74 -5.18 -6.53 0.38
N LYS A 75 -6.21 -7.08 1.03
CA LYS A 75 -7.57 -6.51 1.00
C LYS A 75 -7.57 -5.07 1.53
N TYR A 76 -6.90 -4.85 2.65
CA TYR A 76 -6.77 -3.53 3.25
C TYR A 76 -5.98 -2.55 2.35
N VAL A 77 -4.84 -2.97 1.79
CA VAL A 77 -4.06 -2.17 0.85
C VAL A 77 -4.92 -1.78 -0.35
N ASN A 78 -5.64 -2.72 -0.97
CA ASN A 78 -6.53 -2.40 -2.09
C ASN A 78 -7.67 -1.45 -1.70
N TYR A 79 -8.13 -1.49 -0.45
CA TYR A 79 -9.16 -0.61 0.05
C TYR A 79 -8.66 0.83 0.24
N ILE A 80 -7.49 1.01 0.86
CA ILE A 80 -6.93 2.35 1.15
C ILE A 80 -6.15 2.96 -0.02
N MET A 81 -5.73 2.16 -1.00
CA MET A 81 -4.88 2.64 -2.09
C MET A 81 -5.45 3.82 -2.88
N PRO A 82 -6.76 3.90 -3.24
CA PRO A 82 -7.31 5.08 -3.88
C PRO A 82 -7.13 6.36 -3.07
N TYR A 83 -7.32 6.29 -1.75
CA TYR A 83 -7.09 7.42 -0.85
C TYR A 83 -5.61 7.81 -0.83
N LEU A 84 -4.69 6.85 -0.77
CA LEU A 84 -3.25 7.13 -0.83
C LEU A 84 -2.83 7.75 -2.17
N VAL A 85 -3.47 7.38 -3.27
CA VAL A 85 -3.20 7.99 -4.58
C VAL A 85 -3.53 9.48 -4.56
N GLU A 86 -4.69 9.85 -4.03
CA GLU A 86 -5.11 11.25 -3.92
C GLU A 86 -4.24 12.00 -2.90
N TYR A 87 -4.09 11.46 -1.69
CA TYR A 87 -3.35 12.10 -0.60
C TYR A 87 -1.87 12.36 -0.94
N LEU A 88 -1.23 11.41 -1.64
CA LEU A 88 0.18 11.51 -2.03
C LEU A 88 0.34 12.08 -3.47
N ASN A 89 -0.72 12.52 -4.14
CA ASN A 89 -0.68 13.01 -5.53
C ASN A 89 0.06 12.04 -6.49
N LEU A 90 -0.39 10.78 -6.54
CA LEU A 90 0.19 9.69 -7.34
C LEU A 90 -0.57 9.38 -8.62
N GLU A 91 -1.56 10.20 -9.01
CA GLU A 91 -2.46 9.95 -10.14
C GLU A 91 -1.68 9.73 -11.43
N LYS A 92 -0.62 10.52 -11.65
CA LYS A 92 0.27 10.43 -12.82
C LYS A 92 1.11 9.14 -12.86
N LEU A 93 1.14 8.39 -11.75
CA LEU A 93 1.84 7.11 -11.62
C LEU A 93 0.89 5.91 -11.72
N VAL A 94 -0.43 6.13 -11.76
CA VAL A 94 -1.43 5.08 -11.89
C VAL A 94 -1.84 4.96 -13.36
N SER A 95 -1.58 3.79 -13.97
CA SER A 95 -1.80 3.56 -15.40
C SER A 95 -3.28 3.53 -15.80
N ASN A 96 -4.18 3.25 -14.86
CA ASN A 96 -5.61 3.11 -15.11
C ASN A 96 -6.44 3.98 -14.15
N TRP A 97 -5.92 5.15 -13.79
CA TRP A 97 -6.62 6.10 -12.93
C TRP A 97 -7.91 6.55 -13.61
N LYS A 98 -9.02 5.98 -13.18
CA LYS A 98 -10.34 6.56 -13.40
C LYS A 98 -10.62 7.32 -12.14
N SER A 99 -10.52 8.64 -12.19
CA SER A 99 -11.04 9.54 -11.17
C SER A 99 -12.48 9.12 -10.87
N LYS A 100 -12.63 8.27 -9.85
CA LYS A 100 -13.89 8.02 -9.19
C LYS A 100 -13.64 8.57 -7.80
N SER A 101 -13.80 9.89 -7.71
CA SER A 101 -14.03 10.55 -6.44
C SER A 101 -15.23 9.86 -5.78
N ARG A 102 -14.94 8.84 -4.97
CA ARG A 102 -15.87 8.28 -3.99
C ARG A 102 -15.79 9.05 -2.67
N TYR A 103 -14.93 10.06 -2.63
CA TYR A 103 -14.76 11.04 -1.58
C TYR A 103 -15.06 12.44 -2.09
N ALA A 104 -16.05 12.56 -3.00
CA ALA A 104 -16.74 13.82 -3.20
C ALA A 104 -17.40 14.10 -1.86
N TYR A 105 -16.81 15.03 -1.12
CA TYR A 105 -17.15 15.38 0.24
C TYR A 105 -18.66 15.52 0.39
N VAL A 106 -19.20 14.87 1.43
CA VAL A 106 -20.46 15.30 2.03
C VAL A 106 -20.21 16.77 2.40
N ALA A 107 -20.82 17.67 1.62
CA ALA A 107 -20.88 19.09 1.91
C ALA A 107 -21.85 19.34 3.07
#